data_AF-X1L6I0-F1
#
_entry.id   AF-X1L6I0-F1
#
_cell.length_a   1.000
_cell.length_b   1.000
_cell.length_c   1.000
_cell.angle_alpha   90.00
_cell.angle_beta   90.00
_cell.angle_gamma   90.00
#
_symmetry.space_group_name_H-M   'P 1'
#
loop_
_entity.id
_entity.type
_entity.pdbx_description
1 polymer ?
#
loop_
_entity_poly.entity_id
_entity_poly.type
_entity_poly.pdbx_seq_one_letter_code
_entity_poly.pdbx_strand_id
1 'polypeptide(L)'
;TIDPYFSATKILWFKDEKPEIYQKTHKFLLVSDFIIHKLTGKFITDYSNASRTMLFDIKNLKYSEEIASEIEIDLDKMPDALESGVDIGEIVSEETLFDKKTLVVTGAGDQQSAALGVGVVSPGKIKCTTGTGSFILAYLSQPKFDPEKRVLCSCHAVPGTWVQEASIFTTGAVLRWFRDQIGNAECVAAQEGQDPYDLMTAEAEKSSIGANGLLLIPHFVGSGAPHWNPLARGIIFGLALGHERKDLYRAV
;
A
#
# COMPACT_ATOMS: atom_id res chain seq x y z
N THR A 1 2.12 4.85 13.39
CA THR A 1 2.14 6.27 13.02
C THR A 1 0.73 6.69 12.69
N ILE A 2 0.32 7.89 13.09
CA ILE A 2 -0.99 8.45 12.72
C ILE A 2 -0.83 9.07 11.33
N ASP A 3 -1.69 8.70 10.39
CA ASP A 3 -1.60 9.17 9.01
C ASP A 3 -3.02 9.32 8.40
N PRO A 4 -3.33 10.42 7.69
CA PRO A 4 -4.64 10.64 7.06
C PRO A 4 -4.99 9.60 5.99
N TYR A 5 -4.04 8.78 5.57
CA TYR A 5 -4.23 7.65 4.67
C TYR A 5 -5.23 6.62 5.23
N PHE A 6 -5.19 6.33 6.54
CA PHE A 6 -5.96 5.27 7.18
C PHE A 6 -7.40 5.68 7.55
N SER A 7 -8.25 4.69 7.83
CA SER A 7 -9.70 4.90 8.00
C SER A 7 -10.08 5.71 9.25
N ALA A 8 -9.45 5.45 10.40
CA ALA A 8 -9.81 6.11 11.66
C ALA A 8 -9.80 7.65 11.56
N THR A 9 -8.77 8.22 10.93
CA THR A 9 -8.64 9.68 10.78
C THR A 9 -9.73 10.27 9.88
N LYS A 10 -10.19 9.51 8.86
CA LYS A 10 -11.29 9.93 7.98
C LYS A 10 -12.63 9.86 8.69
N ILE A 11 -12.85 8.80 9.48
CA ILE A 11 -14.07 8.63 10.27
C ILE A 11 -14.17 9.77 11.30
N LEU A 12 -13.08 10.08 11.99
CA LEU A 12 -13.00 11.19 12.93
C LEU A 12 -13.30 12.53 12.24
N TRP A 13 -12.73 12.77 11.05
CA TRP A 13 -13.05 13.96 10.27
C TRP A 13 -14.54 14.06 9.93
N PHE A 14 -15.20 12.96 9.54
CA PHE A 14 -16.65 12.97 9.31
C PHE A 14 -17.43 13.25 10.59
N LYS A 15 -16.99 12.72 11.73
CA LYS A 15 -17.62 12.99 13.02
C LYS A 15 -17.58 14.47 13.36
N ASP A 16 -16.44 15.12 13.14
CA ASP A 16 -16.21 16.52 13.56
C ASP A 16 -16.78 17.53 12.55
N GLU A 17 -16.58 17.29 11.25
CA GLU A 17 -16.90 18.26 10.18
C GLU A 17 -18.25 17.98 9.49
N LYS A 18 -18.79 16.76 9.64
CA LYS A 18 -20.04 16.29 9.01
C LYS A 18 -20.86 15.40 9.97
N PRO A 19 -21.14 15.86 11.20
CA PRO A 19 -21.77 15.04 12.24
C PRO A 19 -23.11 14.43 11.81
N GLU A 20 -23.89 15.12 10.97
CA GLU A 20 -25.15 14.63 10.43
C GLU A 20 -24.99 13.41 9.52
N ILE A 21 -23.88 13.34 8.77
CA ILE A 21 -23.52 12.19 7.95
C ILE A 21 -23.05 11.05 8.86
N TYR A 22 -22.18 11.34 9.82
CA TYR A 22 -21.68 10.35 10.78
C TYR A 22 -22.82 9.67 11.55
N GLN A 23 -23.79 10.45 12.06
CA GLN A 23 -24.93 9.93 12.81
C GLN A 23 -25.83 9.02 11.96
N LYS A 24 -26.07 9.38 10.70
CA LYS A 24 -26.88 8.57 9.76
C LYS A 24 -26.14 7.34 9.23
N THR A 25 -24.81 7.31 9.33
CA THR A 25 -24.00 6.21 8.81
C THR A 25 -24.18 4.97 9.69
N HIS A 26 -24.65 3.88 9.08
CA HIS A 26 -24.80 2.60 9.77
C HIS A 26 -23.46 1.86 9.90
N LYS A 27 -22.69 1.75 8.81
CA LYS A 27 -21.37 1.10 8.78
C LYS A 27 -20.36 1.90 7.94
N PHE A 28 -19.11 1.91 8.38
CA PHE A 28 -17.97 2.36 7.57
C PHE A 28 -17.26 1.14 6.99
N LEU A 29 -17.29 1.01 5.66
CA LEU A 29 -16.80 -0.15 4.95
C LEU A 29 -15.61 0.23 4.08
N LEU A 30 -14.64 -0.69 3.97
CA LEU A 30 -13.66 -0.65 2.89
C LEU A 30 -14.33 -1.12 1.58
N VAL A 31 -13.65 -0.91 0.45
CA VAL A 31 -14.20 -1.27 -0.87
C VAL A 31 -14.48 -2.78 -0.96
N SER A 32 -13.58 -3.61 -0.44
CA SER A 32 -13.76 -5.07 -0.35
C SER A 32 -14.99 -5.44 0.48
N ASP A 33 -15.16 -4.81 1.64
CA ASP A 33 -16.23 -5.09 2.59
C ASP A 33 -17.59 -4.71 1.99
N PHE A 34 -17.65 -3.62 1.21
CA PHE A 34 -18.84 -3.23 0.48
C PHE A 34 -19.22 -4.25 -0.60
N ILE A 35 -18.25 -4.82 -1.32
CA ILE A 35 -18.52 -5.88 -2.30
C ILE A 35 -19.03 -7.15 -1.61
N ILE A 36 -18.40 -7.56 -0.50
CA ILE A 36 -18.86 -8.69 0.32
C ILE A 36 -20.30 -8.47 0.79
N HIS A 37 -20.60 -7.26 1.29
CA HIS A 37 -21.95 -6.90 1.70
C HIS A 37 -22.95 -6.95 0.54
N LYS A 38 -22.59 -6.41 -0.63
CA LYS A 38 -23.45 -6.47 -1.81
C LYS A 38 -23.74 -7.90 -2.26
N LEU A 39 -22.79 -8.82 -2.09
CA LEU A 39 -22.95 -10.23 -2.48
C LEU A 39 -23.72 -11.06 -1.44
N THR A 40 -23.51 -10.82 -0.15
CA THR A 40 -23.93 -11.73 0.93
C THR A 40 -24.89 -11.10 1.95
N GLY A 41 -25.09 -9.78 1.90
CA GLY A 41 -25.84 -9.01 2.88
C GLY A 41 -25.09 -8.76 4.20
N LYS A 42 -23.89 -9.33 4.39
CA LYS A 42 -23.13 -9.26 5.64
C LYS A 42 -22.08 -8.14 5.61
N PHE A 43 -21.89 -7.45 6.73
CA PHE A 43 -20.86 -6.41 6.88
C PHE A 43 -19.60 -7.03 7.47
N ILE A 44 -18.69 -7.49 6.62
CA ILE A 44 -17.49 -8.21 7.04
C ILE A 44 -16.24 -7.62 6.39
N THR A 45 -15.17 -7.53 7.17
CA THR A 45 -13.82 -7.22 6.73
C THR A 45 -12.86 -8.34 7.12
N ASP A 46 -11.72 -8.46 6.42
CA ASP A 46 -10.68 -9.41 6.80
C ASP A 46 -9.63 -8.77 7.72
N TYR A 47 -8.94 -9.57 8.54
CA TYR A 47 -7.94 -9.07 9.49
C TYR A 47 -6.80 -8.28 8.86
N SER A 48 -6.39 -8.59 7.63
CA SER A 48 -5.30 -7.84 6.98
C SER A 48 -5.73 -6.44 6.60
N ASN A 49 -6.97 -6.26 6.11
CA ASN A 49 -7.54 -4.94 5.84
C ASN A 49 -7.94 -4.21 7.13
N ALA A 50 -8.53 -4.91 8.11
CA ALA A 50 -8.83 -4.35 9.42
C ALA A 50 -7.57 -3.76 10.10
N SER A 51 -6.42 -4.45 9.98
CA SER A 51 -5.11 -3.98 10.46
C SER A 51 -4.70 -2.62 9.90
N ARG A 52 -5.26 -2.21 8.76
CA ARG A 52 -4.96 -0.94 8.08
C ARG A 52 -5.98 0.16 8.39
N THR A 53 -6.87 -0.05 9.36
CA THR A 53 -7.87 0.97 9.75
C THR A 53 -7.38 1.91 10.85
N MET A 54 -6.29 1.57 11.54
CA MET A 54 -5.87 2.13 12.85
C MET A 54 -6.81 1.83 14.03
N LEU A 55 -7.87 1.03 13.84
CA LEU A 55 -8.82 0.66 14.90
C LEU A 55 -8.66 -0.80 15.35
N PHE A 56 -7.85 -1.59 14.67
CA PHE A 56 -7.74 -3.03 14.90
C PHE A 56 -6.47 -3.37 15.68
N ASP A 57 -6.63 -4.06 16.81
CA ASP A 57 -5.52 -4.62 17.58
C ASP A 57 -5.06 -5.92 16.93
N ILE A 58 -3.93 -5.84 16.23
CA ILE A 58 -3.36 -6.98 15.51
C ILE A 58 -2.78 -8.07 16.42
N LYS A 59 -2.59 -7.82 17.72
CA LYS A 59 -2.14 -8.87 18.66
C LYS A 59 -3.31 -9.72 19.12
N ASN A 60 -4.40 -9.05 19.48
CA ASN A 60 -5.59 -9.68 20.03
C ASN A 60 -6.64 -10.02 18.95
N LEU A 61 -6.39 -9.61 17.70
CA LEU A 61 -7.22 -9.86 16.52
C LEU A 61 -8.68 -9.40 16.70
N LYS A 62 -8.84 -8.21 17.29
CA LYS A 62 -10.15 -7.55 17.48
C LYS A 62 -10.02 -6.04 17.38
N TYR A 63 -11.14 -5.34 17.23
CA TYR A 63 -11.15 -3.88 17.34
C TYR A 63 -10.68 -3.43 18.74
N SER A 64 -9.86 -2.39 18.78
CA SER A 64 -9.33 -1.81 20.01
C SER A 64 -10.35 -0.87 20.63
N GLU A 65 -10.99 -1.32 21.71
CA GLU A 65 -11.89 -0.51 22.53
C GLU A 65 -11.17 0.71 23.12
N GLU A 66 -9.89 0.58 23.49
CA GLU A 66 -9.08 1.68 24.01
C GLU A 66 -8.92 2.79 22.98
N ILE A 67 -8.49 2.46 21.76
CA ILE A 67 -8.31 3.45 20.69
C ILE A 67 -9.66 4.06 20.33
N ALA A 68 -10.69 3.23 20.14
CA ALA A 68 -12.01 3.70 19.73
C ALA A 68 -12.66 4.61 20.79
N SER A 69 -12.48 4.31 22.08
CA SER A 69 -12.96 5.17 23.16
C SER A 69 -12.22 6.51 23.20
N GLU A 70 -10.90 6.51 23.02
CA GLU A 70 -10.07 7.73 23.07
C GLU A 70 -10.43 8.72 21.95
N ILE A 71 -10.69 8.22 20.74
CA ILE A 71 -11.13 9.05 19.61
C ILE A 71 -12.66 9.07 19.45
N GLU A 72 -13.37 8.50 20.43
CA GLU A 72 -14.82 8.45 20.54
C GLU A 72 -15.51 8.01 19.22
N ILE A 73 -15.00 6.94 18.60
CA ILE A 73 -15.61 6.26 17.46
C ILE A 73 -16.42 5.07 17.97
N ASP A 74 -17.65 4.97 17.49
CA ASP A 74 -18.55 3.86 17.80
C ASP A 74 -18.14 2.62 17.00
N LEU A 75 -17.68 1.57 17.71
CA LEU A 75 -17.27 0.31 17.10
C LEU A 75 -18.43 -0.45 16.45
N ASP A 76 -19.68 -0.20 16.84
CA ASP A 76 -20.85 -0.79 16.16
C ASP A 76 -20.98 -0.30 14.71
N LYS A 77 -20.30 0.79 14.34
CA LYS A 77 -20.21 1.25 12.96
C LYS A 77 -19.15 0.52 12.14
N MET A 78 -18.31 -0.33 12.75
CA MET A 78 -17.34 -1.14 12.01
C MET A 78 -17.98 -2.46 11.54
N PRO A 79 -17.55 -3.04 10.40
CA PRO A 79 -17.92 -4.39 10.02
C PRO A 79 -17.33 -5.41 11.01
N ASP A 80 -17.89 -6.62 11.04
CA ASP A 80 -17.27 -7.73 11.77
C ASP A 80 -15.95 -8.11 11.09
N ALA A 81 -14.93 -8.42 11.89
CA ALA A 81 -13.62 -8.78 11.37
C ALA A 81 -13.39 -10.29 11.49
N LEU A 82 -12.94 -10.93 10.40
CA LEU A 82 -12.63 -12.36 10.35
C LEU A 82 -11.25 -12.61 9.70
N GLU A 83 -10.71 -13.80 9.86
CA GLU A 83 -9.50 -14.21 9.14
C GLU A 83 -9.72 -14.18 7.62
N SER A 84 -8.63 -14.04 6.85
CA SER A 84 -8.66 -14.17 5.40
C SER A 84 -8.99 -15.62 4.97
N GLY A 85 -9.76 -15.78 3.90
CA GLY A 85 -10.15 -17.08 3.34
C GLY A 85 -11.33 -17.77 4.05
N VAL A 86 -12.02 -17.10 4.97
CA VAL A 86 -13.21 -17.64 5.67
C VAL A 86 -14.42 -17.59 4.74
N ASP A 87 -15.16 -18.69 4.66
CA ASP A 87 -16.43 -18.75 3.93
C ASP A 87 -17.52 -17.88 4.60
N ILE A 88 -18.04 -16.91 3.85
CA ILE A 88 -19.07 -15.97 4.27
C ILE A 88 -20.47 -16.46 3.90
N GLY A 89 -20.57 -17.55 3.16
CA GLY A 89 -21.80 -18.20 2.74
C GLY A 89 -22.22 -17.84 1.31
N GLU A 90 -23.50 -17.99 1.06
CA GLU A 90 -24.08 -17.95 -0.28
C GLU A 90 -24.26 -16.52 -0.82
N ILE A 91 -24.26 -16.40 -2.15
CA ILE A 91 -24.60 -15.17 -2.84
C ILE A 91 -26.12 -14.97 -2.75
N VAL A 92 -26.53 -13.87 -2.13
CA VAL A 92 -27.93 -13.42 -2.02
C VAL A 92 -28.28 -12.34 -3.05
N SER A 93 -27.28 -11.80 -3.74
CA SER A 93 -27.46 -10.78 -4.77
C SER A 93 -27.97 -11.35 -6.09
N GLU A 94 -28.97 -10.70 -6.66
CA GLU A 94 -29.46 -10.97 -8.02
C GLU A 94 -28.70 -10.15 -9.09
N GLU A 95 -27.72 -9.33 -8.70
CA GLU A 95 -26.93 -8.46 -9.60
C GLU A 95 -25.73 -9.17 -10.24
N THR A 96 -25.64 -10.50 -10.14
CA THR A 96 -24.49 -11.29 -10.60
C THR A 96 -24.95 -12.50 -11.41
N LEU A 97 -24.06 -13.02 -12.27
CA LEU A 97 -24.30 -14.24 -13.04
C LEU A 97 -23.81 -15.51 -12.34
N PHE A 98 -23.26 -15.41 -11.12
CA PHE A 98 -22.78 -16.56 -10.37
C PHE A 98 -23.95 -17.37 -9.78
N ASP A 99 -23.76 -18.69 -9.65
CA ASP A 99 -24.70 -19.54 -8.92
C ASP A 99 -24.74 -19.13 -7.43
N LYS A 100 -25.91 -19.20 -6.79
CA LYS A 100 -26.07 -18.80 -5.39
C LYS A 100 -25.17 -19.59 -4.44
N LYS A 101 -24.82 -20.83 -4.80
CA LYS A 101 -23.89 -21.70 -4.04
C LYS A 101 -22.42 -21.41 -4.30
N THR A 102 -22.10 -20.45 -5.16
CA THR A 102 -20.71 -20.01 -5.35
C THR A 102 -20.21 -19.43 -4.03
N LEU A 103 -19.09 -19.97 -3.54
CA LEU A 103 -18.50 -19.54 -2.28
C LEU A 103 -18.06 -18.07 -2.36
N VAL A 104 -18.48 -17.28 -1.39
CA VAL A 104 -17.91 -15.97 -1.13
C VAL A 104 -17.01 -16.08 0.08
N VAL A 105 -15.72 -15.85 -0.08
CA VAL A 105 -14.75 -15.88 1.02
C VAL A 105 -14.31 -14.48 1.41
N THR A 106 -13.86 -14.30 2.66
CA THR A 106 -13.12 -13.10 3.04
C THR A 106 -11.86 -12.97 2.19
N GLY A 107 -11.57 -11.75 1.78
CA GLY A 107 -10.38 -11.44 1.02
C GLY A 107 -9.15 -11.24 1.91
N ALA A 108 -8.18 -10.55 1.33
CA ALA A 108 -7.07 -9.93 2.03
C ALA A 108 -6.72 -8.61 1.34
N GLY A 109 -5.93 -7.76 2.00
CA GLY A 109 -5.31 -6.60 1.39
C GLY A 109 -4.53 -6.98 0.13
N ASP A 110 -4.42 -6.06 -0.82
CA ASP A 110 -3.75 -6.29 -2.10
C ASP A 110 -2.29 -6.72 -1.92
N GLN A 111 -1.56 -6.05 -1.02
CA GLN A 111 -0.16 -6.34 -0.72
C GLN A 111 0.00 -7.70 -0.03
N GLN A 112 -0.90 -8.04 0.89
CA GLN A 112 -0.91 -9.31 1.61
C GLN A 112 -1.29 -10.48 0.69
N SER A 113 -2.24 -10.25 -0.22
CA SER A 113 -2.59 -11.19 -1.29
C SER A 113 -1.42 -11.41 -2.25
N ALA A 114 -0.72 -10.35 -2.64
CA ALA A 114 0.46 -10.43 -3.50
C ALA A 114 1.62 -11.17 -2.81
N ALA A 115 1.84 -10.94 -1.50
CA ALA A 115 2.83 -11.66 -0.71
C ALA A 115 2.53 -13.17 -0.66
N LEU A 116 1.27 -13.54 -0.44
CA LEU A 116 0.83 -14.94 -0.52
C LEU A 116 1.05 -15.52 -1.93
N GLY A 117 0.67 -14.78 -2.98
CA GLY A 117 0.77 -15.23 -4.37
C GLY A 117 2.21 -15.52 -4.84
N VAL A 118 3.21 -14.83 -4.27
CA VAL A 118 4.63 -15.10 -4.56
C VAL A 118 5.30 -16.00 -3.50
N GLY A 119 4.52 -16.58 -2.59
CA GLY A 119 4.97 -17.59 -1.63
C GLY A 119 5.74 -17.06 -0.42
N VAL A 120 5.51 -15.80 -0.01
CA VAL A 120 6.01 -15.24 1.26
C VAL A 120 5.13 -15.74 2.41
N VAL A 121 5.29 -17.02 2.75
CA VAL A 121 4.49 -17.69 3.81
C VAL A 121 5.35 -18.19 4.97
N SER A 122 6.64 -17.85 4.95
CA SER A 122 7.63 -18.21 5.97
C SER A 122 8.83 -17.24 5.93
N PRO A 123 9.65 -17.18 6.99
CA PRO A 123 10.84 -16.33 7.01
C PRO A 123 11.83 -16.66 5.89
N GLY A 124 12.63 -15.68 5.47
CA GLY A 124 13.66 -15.84 4.44
C GLY A 124 13.23 -15.45 3.02
N LYS A 125 11.96 -15.10 2.82
CA LYS A 125 11.45 -14.52 1.58
C LYS A 125 10.91 -13.11 1.81
N ILE A 126 11.13 -12.25 0.83
CA ILE A 126 10.59 -10.89 0.79
C ILE A 126 9.89 -10.72 -0.55
N LYS A 127 8.69 -10.15 -0.51
CA LYS A 127 7.97 -9.71 -1.69
C LYS A 127 8.33 -8.26 -1.94
N CYS A 128 8.67 -7.93 -3.18
CA CYS A 128 8.82 -6.54 -3.64
C CYS A 128 7.94 -6.38 -4.88
N THR A 129 6.93 -5.51 -4.81
CA THR A 129 6.24 -5.04 -6.01
C THR A 129 6.79 -3.67 -6.35
N THR A 130 7.26 -3.51 -7.58
CA THR A 130 7.74 -2.23 -8.09
C THR A 130 6.89 -1.81 -9.29
N GLY A 131 6.37 -0.59 -9.21
CA GLY A 131 5.57 0.05 -10.25
C GLY A 131 5.67 1.57 -10.06
N THR A 132 4.54 2.27 -10.01
CA THR A 132 4.49 3.71 -9.66
C THR A 132 5.24 3.98 -8.35
N GLY A 133 4.91 3.21 -7.31
CA GLY A 133 5.67 3.09 -6.06
C GLY A 133 6.19 1.66 -5.88
N SER A 134 6.94 1.43 -4.81
CA SER A 134 7.42 0.10 -4.43
C SER A 134 6.93 -0.28 -3.04
N PHE A 135 6.50 -1.53 -2.89
CA PHE A 135 5.99 -2.08 -1.64
C PHE A 135 6.72 -3.37 -1.31
N ILE A 136 7.40 -3.36 -0.17
CA ILE A 136 8.25 -4.44 0.31
C ILE A 136 7.58 -5.08 1.51
N LEU A 137 7.36 -6.39 1.45
CA LEU A 137 6.69 -7.16 2.51
C LEU A 137 7.55 -8.35 2.93
N ALA A 138 7.72 -8.51 4.24
CA ALA A 138 8.40 -9.64 4.85
C ALA A 138 7.46 -10.38 5.81
N TYR A 139 7.50 -11.70 5.77
CA TYR A 139 6.73 -12.56 6.68
C TYR A 139 7.17 -12.39 8.14
N LEU A 140 6.20 -12.42 9.06
CA LEU A 140 6.40 -12.47 10.50
C LEU A 140 5.53 -13.57 11.13
N SER A 141 6.14 -14.44 11.95
CA SER A 141 5.40 -15.46 12.71
C SER A 141 4.69 -14.90 13.95
N GLN A 142 5.02 -13.67 14.34
CA GLN A 142 4.43 -12.94 15.47
C GLN A 142 4.52 -11.44 15.18
N PRO A 143 3.60 -10.61 15.68
CA PRO A 143 3.61 -9.18 15.41
C PRO A 143 4.88 -8.55 15.98
N LYS A 144 5.57 -7.76 15.16
CA LYS A 144 6.79 -7.03 15.54
C LYS A 144 6.62 -5.56 15.20
N PHE A 145 6.67 -4.71 16.21
CA PHE A 145 6.63 -3.26 15.99
C PHE A 145 8.04 -2.70 15.99
N ASP A 146 8.28 -1.82 15.03
CA ASP A 146 9.48 -1.01 15.01
C ASP A 146 9.33 0.16 16.00
N PRO A 147 10.20 0.29 17.03
CA PRO A 147 10.12 1.39 17.98
C PRO A 147 10.23 2.77 17.31
N GLU A 148 10.97 2.85 16.21
CA GLU A 148 11.12 4.08 15.41
C GLU A 148 9.97 4.30 14.41
N LYS A 149 9.01 3.35 14.33
CA LYS A 149 7.81 3.42 13.48
C LYS A 149 8.13 3.61 11.99
N ARG A 150 9.27 3.10 11.51
CA ARG A 150 9.74 3.23 10.12
C ARG A 150 8.96 2.33 9.17
N VAL A 151 8.43 1.22 9.68
CA VAL A 151 7.72 0.20 8.90
C VAL A 151 6.42 -0.20 9.60
N LEU A 152 5.45 -0.64 8.82
CA LEU A 152 4.11 -1.01 9.29
C LEU A 152 4.02 -2.50 9.56
N CYS A 153 3.39 -2.89 10.66
CA CYS A 153 3.08 -4.28 10.96
C CYS A 153 1.56 -4.48 10.81
N SER A 154 1.15 -5.51 10.08
CA SER A 154 -0.26 -5.85 9.85
C SER A 154 -0.46 -7.36 9.77
N CYS A 155 -1.68 -7.85 9.92
CA CYS A 155 -1.98 -9.27 9.69
C CYS A 155 -1.69 -9.65 8.23
N HIS A 156 -1.19 -10.86 8.03
CA HIS A 156 -1.00 -11.45 6.70
C HIS A 156 -2.34 -11.99 6.18
N ALA A 157 -2.42 -12.23 4.87
CA ALA A 157 -3.42 -13.10 4.26
C ALA A 157 -3.36 -14.58 4.72
N VAL A 158 -2.28 -15.00 5.40
CA VAL A 158 -2.17 -16.34 5.99
C VAL A 158 -2.65 -16.25 7.44
N PRO A 159 -3.73 -16.96 7.82
CA PRO A 159 -4.28 -16.96 9.17
C PRO A 159 -3.22 -17.13 10.27
N GLY A 160 -3.36 -16.38 11.37
CA GLY A 160 -2.44 -16.42 12.51
C GLY A 160 -1.01 -15.90 12.25
N THR A 161 -0.78 -15.13 11.18
CA THR A 161 0.55 -14.59 10.84
C THR A 161 0.51 -13.12 10.46
N TRP A 162 1.67 -12.46 10.39
CA TRP A 162 1.80 -11.02 10.14
C TRP A 162 2.78 -10.72 9.01
N VAL A 163 2.76 -9.47 8.55
CA VAL A 163 3.76 -8.92 7.64
C VAL A 163 4.34 -7.64 8.20
N GLN A 164 5.63 -7.45 7.96
CA GLN A 164 6.28 -6.15 8.02
C GLN A 164 6.25 -5.54 6.62
N GLU A 165 5.76 -4.31 6.50
CA GLU A 165 5.60 -3.61 5.24
C GLU A 165 6.36 -2.28 5.24
N ALA A 166 7.08 -2.03 4.14
CA ALA A 166 7.69 -0.75 3.80
C ALA A 166 7.12 -0.26 2.47
N SER A 167 6.66 1.00 2.45
CA SER A 167 6.07 1.63 1.27
C SER A 167 6.95 2.77 0.80
N ILE A 168 7.39 2.72 -0.45
CA ILE A 168 8.15 3.77 -1.14
C ILE A 168 7.21 4.34 -2.20
N PHE A 169 6.64 5.52 -1.96
CA PHE A 169 5.56 6.05 -2.79
C PHE A 169 5.95 6.32 -4.24
N THR A 170 7.24 6.60 -4.47
CA THR A 170 7.76 7.09 -5.74
C THR A 170 8.97 6.25 -6.15
N THR A 171 8.78 5.39 -7.14
CA THR A 171 9.86 4.62 -7.79
C THR A 171 9.75 4.77 -9.31
N GLY A 172 8.99 3.90 -9.99
CA GLY A 172 8.73 4.06 -11.44
C GLY A 172 8.01 5.36 -11.80
N ALA A 173 7.29 6.00 -10.87
CA ALA A 173 6.76 7.34 -11.07
C ALA A 173 7.85 8.40 -11.29
N VAL A 174 8.99 8.27 -10.60
CA VAL A 174 10.13 9.18 -10.75
C VAL A 174 10.83 8.94 -12.07
N LEU A 175 11.00 7.68 -12.47
CA LEU A 175 11.52 7.35 -13.80
C LEU A 175 10.65 7.92 -14.92
N ARG A 176 9.31 7.82 -14.79
CA ARG A 176 8.36 8.45 -15.71
C ARG A 176 8.47 9.97 -15.72
N TRP A 177 8.46 10.60 -14.55
CA TRP A 177 8.64 12.06 -14.45
C TRP A 177 9.94 12.49 -15.10
N PHE A 178 11.03 11.76 -14.85
CA PHE A 178 12.34 12.09 -15.37
C PHE A 178 12.36 11.95 -16.91
N ARG A 179 11.80 10.87 -17.47
CA ARG A 179 11.60 10.71 -18.92
C ARG A 179 10.83 11.90 -19.51
N ASP A 180 9.67 12.22 -18.93
CA ASP A 180 8.75 13.20 -19.49
C ASP A 180 9.28 14.63 -19.40
N GLN A 181 10.03 14.96 -18.34
CA GLN A 181 10.48 16.33 -18.05
C GLN A 181 11.93 16.61 -18.44
N ILE A 182 12.80 15.60 -18.36
CA ILE A 182 14.25 15.75 -18.59
C ILE A 182 14.72 14.91 -19.79
N GLY A 183 14.24 13.68 -19.92
CA GLY A 183 14.63 12.69 -20.92
C GLY A 183 13.85 12.77 -22.25
N ASN A 184 13.30 13.93 -22.62
CA ASN A 184 12.47 14.05 -23.83
C ASN A 184 13.23 13.68 -25.13
N ALA A 185 14.57 13.77 -25.12
CA ALA A 185 15.39 13.37 -26.25
C ALA A 185 15.21 11.88 -26.62
N GLU A 186 15.06 10.98 -25.64
CA GLU A 186 14.79 9.55 -25.87
C GLU A 186 13.40 9.34 -26.45
N CYS A 187 12.42 10.10 -25.98
CA CYS A 187 11.06 10.06 -26.53
C CYS A 187 11.04 10.45 -28.01
N VAL A 188 11.85 11.44 -28.40
CA VAL A 188 11.99 11.87 -29.80
C VAL A 188 12.83 10.91 -30.63
N ALA A 189 13.87 10.31 -30.04
CA ALA A 189 14.77 9.39 -30.73
C ALA A 189 14.19 7.99 -30.91
N ALA A 190 13.22 7.59 -30.07
CA ALA A 190 12.55 6.30 -30.15
C ALA A 190 11.89 6.10 -31.51
N GLN A 191 12.20 4.97 -32.15
CA GLN A 191 11.56 4.56 -33.40
C GLN A 191 10.15 4.01 -33.13
N GLU A 192 9.35 3.85 -34.20
CA GLU A 192 8.02 3.26 -34.08
C GLU A 192 8.09 1.87 -33.43
N GLY A 193 7.36 1.68 -32.33
CA GLY A 193 7.35 0.43 -31.55
C GLY A 193 8.50 0.28 -30.54
N GLN A 194 9.42 1.24 -30.43
CA GLN A 194 10.47 1.25 -29.40
C GLN A 194 10.01 2.00 -28.16
N ASP A 195 10.24 1.43 -26.97
CA ASP A 195 9.98 2.13 -25.72
C ASP A 195 11.15 3.10 -25.39
N PRO A 196 10.90 4.40 -25.20
CA PRO A 196 11.93 5.34 -24.74
C PRO A 196 12.67 4.90 -23.47
N TYR A 197 12.03 4.11 -22.60
CA TYR A 197 12.69 3.57 -21.40
C TYR A 197 13.84 2.61 -21.74
N ASP A 198 13.78 1.88 -22.86
CA ASP A 198 14.86 1.00 -23.29
C ASP A 198 16.11 1.81 -23.69
N LEU A 199 15.91 2.94 -24.37
CA LEU A 199 16.99 3.86 -24.72
C LEU A 199 17.61 4.48 -23.47
N MET A 200 16.78 4.92 -22.52
CA MET A 200 17.26 5.45 -21.23
C MET A 200 18.07 4.40 -20.46
N THR A 201 17.60 3.15 -20.45
CA THR A 201 18.27 2.03 -19.76
C THR A 201 19.63 1.74 -20.41
N ALA A 202 19.70 1.67 -21.74
CA ALA A 202 20.94 1.46 -22.48
C ALA A 202 21.96 2.59 -22.27
N GLU A 203 21.49 3.84 -22.11
CA GLU A 203 22.37 4.96 -21.75
C GLU A 203 22.86 4.86 -20.30
N ALA A 204 21.99 4.50 -19.35
CA ALA A 204 22.36 4.33 -17.95
C ALA A 204 23.45 3.25 -17.75
N GLU A 205 23.40 2.18 -18.54
CA GLU A 205 24.41 1.10 -18.51
C GLU A 205 25.83 1.59 -18.84
N LYS A 206 25.98 2.70 -19.57
CA LYS A 206 27.27 3.32 -19.92
C LYS A 206 27.88 4.15 -18.79
N SER A 207 27.09 4.47 -17.75
CA SER A 207 27.59 5.11 -16.52
C SER A 207 28.26 4.07 -15.62
N SER A 208 29.14 4.49 -14.70
CA SER A 208 29.77 3.59 -13.73
C SER A 208 28.78 3.18 -12.62
N ILE A 209 28.99 2.02 -11.98
CA ILE A 209 28.25 1.68 -10.76
C ILE A 209 28.43 2.82 -9.73
N GLY A 210 27.31 3.34 -9.21
CA GLY A 210 27.30 4.51 -8.33
C GLY A 210 27.14 5.84 -9.04
N ALA A 211 26.87 5.86 -10.36
CA ALA A 211 26.56 7.08 -11.13
C ALA A 211 27.58 8.21 -10.95
N ASN A 212 28.87 7.86 -10.85
CA ASN A 212 29.98 8.78 -10.55
C ASN A 212 29.78 9.63 -9.27
N GLY A 213 28.99 9.15 -8.31
CA GLY A 213 28.71 9.81 -7.04
C GLY A 213 27.42 10.62 -7.01
N LEU A 214 26.63 10.63 -8.10
CA LEU A 214 25.30 11.21 -8.09
C LEU A 214 24.34 10.37 -7.25
N LEU A 215 23.53 11.06 -6.44
CA LEU A 215 22.48 10.47 -5.64
C LEU A 215 21.14 11.09 -5.97
N LEU A 216 20.14 10.25 -6.24
CA LEU A 216 18.74 10.66 -6.26
C LEU A 216 18.07 10.26 -4.95
N ILE A 217 17.44 11.23 -4.29
CA ILE A 217 16.45 10.98 -3.24
C ILE A 217 15.07 11.06 -3.89
N PRO A 218 14.30 9.95 -3.99
CA PRO A 218 13.15 9.88 -4.88
C PRO A 218 11.85 10.44 -4.29
N HIS A 219 11.89 11.28 -3.24
CA HIS A 219 10.71 11.75 -2.49
C HIS A 219 9.86 12.81 -3.23
N PHE A 220 9.45 12.58 -4.48
CA PHE A 220 8.78 13.56 -5.33
C PHE A 220 7.34 13.87 -4.88
N VAL A 221 6.75 13.02 -4.03
CA VAL A 221 5.41 13.18 -3.45
C VAL A 221 5.42 13.02 -1.93
N GLY A 222 6.54 13.38 -1.29
CA GLY A 222 6.81 13.02 0.10
C GLY A 222 7.50 11.66 0.21
N SER A 223 7.83 11.27 1.44
CA SER A 223 8.47 10.00 1.75
C SER A 223 7.54 9.09 2.54
N GLY A 224 7.51 7.81 2.13
CA GLY A 224 6.94 6.74 2.94
C GLY A 224 8.00 6.20 3.90
N ALA A 225 8.06 4.88 4.06
CA ALA A 225 9.09 4.24 4.86
C ALA A 225 10.52 4.62 4.37
N PRO A 226 11.49 4.84 5.27
CA PRO A 226 11.39 4.77 6.73
C PRO A 226 10.97 6.10 7.40
N HIS A 227 10.83 7.19 6.65
CA HIS A 227 10.80 8.55 7.20
C HIS A 227 9.39 9.12 7.42
N TRP A 228 8.39 8.69 6.65
CA TRP A 228 7.00 9.13 6.74
C TRP A 228 6.84 10.65 6.78
N ASN A 229 7.48 11.36 5.84
CA ASN A 229 7.46 12.82 5.78
C ASN A 229 6.72 13.29 4.51
N PRO A 230 5.48 13.81 4.64
CA PRO A 230 4.70 14.30 3.50
C PRO A 230 5.30 15.58 2.88
N LEU A 231 6.15 16.29 3.62
CA LEU A 231 6.83 17.50 3.14
C LEU A 231 8.17 17.21 2.46
N ALA A 232 8.64 15.96 2.45
CA ALA A 232 9.86 15.59 1.74
C ALA A 232 9.74 15.88 0.23
N ARG A 233 10.87 16.20 -0.39
CA ARG A 233 10.97 16.53 -1.82
C ARG A 233 12.11 15.77 -2.46
N GLY A 234 12.01 15.57 -3.78
CA GLY A 234 13.04 14.95 -4.58
C GLY A 234 14.32 15.78 -4.61
N ILE A 235 15.48 15.12 -4.56
CA ILE A 235 16.80 15.78 -4.61
C ILE A 235 17.70 15.00 -5.56
N ILE A 236 18.36 15.69 -6.48
CA ILE A 236 19.55 15.19 -7.17
C ILE A 236 20.74 15.89 -6.53
N PHE A 237 21.63 15.11 -5.91
CA PHE A 237 22.77 15.62 -5.15
C PHE A 237 24.10 15.16 -5.76
N GLY A 238 25.11 16.03 -5.72
CA GLY A 238 26.48 15.71 -6.14
C GLY A 238 26.87 16.13 -7.56
N LEU A 239 26.12 17.01 -8.22
CA LEU A 239 26.44 17.46 -9.59
C LEU A 239 27.84 18.11 -9.68
N ALA A 240 28.49 17.85 -10.82
CA ALA A 240 29.84 18.28 -11.16
C ALA A 240 29.94 18.32 -12.70
N LEU A 241 30.84 19.14 -13.24
CA LEU A 241 30.95 19.37 -14.69
C LEU A 241 31.31 18.12 -15.51
N GLY A 242 31.84 17.07 -14.86
CA GLY A 242 32.15 15.79 -15.51
C GLY A 242 30.96 14.84 -15.62
N HIS A 243 29.82 15.16 -15.00
CA HIS A 243 28.63 14.33 -15.09
C HIS A 243 27.96 14.47 -16.45
N GLU A 244 27.59 13.33 -17.01
CA GLU A 244 26.89 13.23 -18.27
C GLU A 244 25.46 12.73 -18.04
N ARG A 245 24.65 12.78 -19.10
CA ARG A 245 23.26 12.35 -19.08
C ARG A 245 23.08 10.89 -18.62
N LYS A 246 24.00 10.00 -19.01
CA LYS A 246 24.05 8.60 -18.55
C LYS A 246 24.14 8.47 -17.03
N ASP A 247 24.82 9.40 -16.35
CA ASP A 247 24.99 9.38 -14.91
C ASP A 247 23.69 9.79 -14.21
N LEU A 248 22.99 10.79 -14.76
CA LEU A 248 21.65 11.14 -14.30
C LEU A 248 20.67 9.98 -14.47
N TYR A 249 20.72 9.26 -15.60
CA TYR A 249 19.81 8.15 -15.86
C TYR A 249 20.07 6.99 -14.91
N ARG A 250 21.34 6.73 -14.58
CA ARG A 250 21.73 5.70 -13.62
C ARG A 250 21.43 6.07 -12.17
N ALA A 251 21.45 7.36 -11.83
CA ALA A 251 21.12 7.82 -10.49
C ALA A 251 19.61 7.70 -10.18
N VAL A 252 18.76 7.71 -11.22
CA VAL A 252 17.29 7.55 -11.13
C VAL A 252 16.90 6.09 -11.03
#